data_AF-A0A444V6Q5-F1
#
_entry.id   AF-A0A444V6Q5-F1
#
_cell.length_a   1.000
_cell.length_b   1.000
_cell.length_c   1.000
_cell.angle_alpha   90.00
_cell.angle_beta   90.00
_cell.angle_gamma   90.00
#
_symmetry.space_group_name_H-M   'P 1'
#
loop_
_entity.id
_entity.type
_entity.pdbx_description
1 polymer ?
#
loop_
_entity_poly.entity_id
_entity_poly.type
_entity_poly.pdbx_seq_one_letter_code
_entity_poly.pdbx_strand_id
1 'polypeptide(L)'
;MVMMMVTMGLRGSLLFLGLLTAQVTSSLARTGNGYPRMKLSYQELLAFQGVKRYEMDRSCCFDTMLLDEERGRLFVGAKNYLLSLSLDNISKQQHMTDCVNYVKVLHHYNRTHLYACGTGAFHPTCAFVEVGQKMEDRVFRIDPNKVEDGKGKSPYDPKHQAASVLIGDELYSGVATDLMGRDFTIFRSLGQRNSIRTEQPACRWLNEPKFNSAFWVPESENPDDDKIFFFFRETAVEGQGLGKSTYSRIGQLCRNDVGGQRSLVNKWTSFLKTRLICSVPGSDGSDTYFDELRDVFLLQTRDRKNPLVYTIFSTSSTQCLKLTGDSTREELASVLFSSHSLTLVE
;
A
#
# COMPACT_ATOMS: atom_id res chain seq x y z
N MET A 1 0.08 -48.24 14.03
CA MET A 1 1.54 -48.47 13.94
C MET A 1 1.77 -49.58 12.93
N VAL A 2 1.57 -49.23 11.66
CA VAL A 2 1.63 -50.08 10.45
C VAL A 2 1.74 -49.10 9.26
N MET A 3 2.47 -49.49 8.20
CA MET A 3 2.31 -49.04 6.78
C MET A 3 2.82 -47.62 6.41
N MET A 4 3.37 -47.34 5.22
CA MET A 4 3.47 -48.10 3.97
C MET A 4 4.51 -47.44 3.04
N MET A 5 5.35 -48.25 2.39
CA MET A 5 5.99 -47.94 1.11
C MET A 5 4.92 -47.89 0.01
N VAL A 6 5.03 -46.99 -0.96
CA VAL A 6 4.64 -47.29 -2.35
C VAL A 6 5.86 -47.12 -3.23
N THR A 7 6.35 -48.28 -3.67
CA THR A 7 7.33 -48.48 -4.72
C THR A 7 6.74 -48.16 -6.09
N MET A 8 7.48 -47.44 -6.92
CA MET A 8 7.54 -47.74 -8.36
C MET A 8 9.02 -47.77 -8.75
N GLY A 9 9.53 -48.98 -8.92
CA GLY A 9 10.79 -49.21 -9.59
C GLY A 9 10.57 -49.35 -11.10
N LEU A 10 11.55 -48.90 -11.88
CA LEU A 10 12.04 -49.65 -13.04
C LEU A 10 13.42 -49.11 -13.48
N ARG A 11 14.41 -49.96 -13.20
CA ARG A 11 15.71 -50.23 -13.84
C ARG A 11 16.22 -49.28 -14.94
N GLY A 12 17.51 -48.95 -14.87
CA GLY A 12 18.40 -49.04 -16.05
C GLY A 12 19.44 -47.93 -16.22
N SER A 13 20.66 -48.20 -15.74
CA SER A 13 21.97 -47.93 -16.38
C SER A 13 22.39 -46.51 -16.81
N LEU A 14 23.53 -46.11 -16.22
CA LEU A 14 24.47 -45.06 -16.60
C LEU A 14 24.67 -44.88 -18.12
N LEU A 15 24.58 -43.64 -18.60
CA LEU A 15 25.42 -43.07 -19.65
C LEU A 15 25.62 -41.57 -19.39
N PHE A 16 26.88 -41.18 -19.22
CA PHE A 16 27.37 -39.81 -19.19
C PHE A 16 27.22 -39.16 -20.57
N LEU A 17 26.95 -37.84 -20.56
CA LEU A 17 27.52 -36.75 -21.37
C LEU A 17 26.47 -35.81 -22.02
N GLY A 18 26.46 -34.57 -21.54
CA GLY A 18 26.24 -33.37 -22.35
C GLY A 18 24.82 -33.06 -22.79
N LEU A 19 24.01 -32.46 -21.90
CA LEU A 19 23.01 -31.49 -22.34
C LEU A 19 23.47 -30.08 -21.96
N LEU A 20 23.74 -29.28 -22.99
CA LEU A 20 23.87 -27.84 -22.91
C LEU A 20 22.61 -27.26 -22.24
N THR A 21 22.77 -26.73 -21.03
CA THR A 21 21.90 -25.65 -20.56
C THR A 21 22.29 -24.41 -21.36
N ALA A 22 21.55 -24.12 -22.43
CA ALA A 22 21.58 -22.80 -23.03
C ALA A 22 20.97 -21.81 -22.04
N GLN A 23 21.80 -21.29 -21.13
CA GLN A 23 21.49 -20.05 -20.43
C GLN A 23 21.48 -18.95 -21.50
N VAL A 24 20.29 -18.48 -21.84
CA VAL A 24 20.12 -17.23 -22.58
C VAL A 24 20.46 -16.10 -21.61
N THR A 25 21.75 -15.85 -21.38
CA THR A 25 22.23 -14.61 -20.78
C THR A 25 22.26 -13.55 -21.87
N SER A 26 21.11 -12.97 -22.17
CA SER A 26 21.06 -11.70 -22.91
C SER A 26 21.05 -10.55 -21.89
N SER A 27 22.13 -10.38 -21.14
CA SER A 27 22.39 -9.13 -20.43
C SER A 27 22.85 -8.10 -21.46
N LEU A 28 21.91 -7.58 -22.25
CA LEU A 28 22.15 -6.32 -22.94
C LEU A 28 22.09 -5.25 -21.85
N ALA A 29 23.23 -4.96 -21.22
CA ALA A 29 23.40 -3.80 -20.37
C ALA A 29 23.10 -2.58 -21.24
N ARG A 30 21.85 -2.13 -21.20
CA ARG A 30 21.41 -0.95 -21.89
C ARG A 30 22.04 0.20 -21.12
N THR A 31 23.15 0.71 -21.64
CA THR A 31 23.78 1.96 -21.20
C THR A 31 22.84 3.11 -21.57
N GLY A 32 21.68 3.14 -20.94
CA GLY A 32 20.81 4.30 -20.93
C GLY A 32 21.55 5.41 -20.22
N ASN A 33 21.68 6.56 -20.88
CA ASN A 33 22.16 7.77 -20.24
C ASN A 33 21.31 8.00 -18.97
N GLY A 34 21.92 8.00 -17.78
CA GLY A 34 21.23 8.17 -16.50
C GLY A 34 20.57 9.55 -16.31
N TYR A 35 20.72 10.43 -17.32
CA TYR A 35 20.13 11.75 -17.34
C TYR A 35 18.77 11.73 -18.05
N PRO A 36 17.78 12.47 -17.53
CA PRO A 36 16.50 12.64 -18.21
C PRO A 36 16.73 13.27 -19.59
N ARG A 37 16.07 12.72 -20.62
CA ARG A 37 16.20 13.21 -22.01
C ARG A 37 15.79 14.68 -22.17
N MET A 38 14.89 15.15 -21.31
CA MET A 38 14.43 16.51 -21.23
C MET A 38 14.32 16.88 -19.74
N LYS A 39 14.97 17.98 -19.35
CA LYS A 39 14.88 18.53 -17.99
C LYS A 39 14.23 19.89 -18.10
N LEU A 40 13.01 20.01 -17.60
CA LEU A 40 12.27 21.27 -17.54
C LEU A 40 12.27 21.77 -16.09
N SER A 41 12.60 23.04 -15.92
CA SER A 41 12.42 23.75 -14.66
C SER A 41 10.95 24.08 -14.43
N TYR A 42 10.62 24.33 -13.16
CA TYR A 42 9.27 24.77 -12.80
C TYR A 42 8.86 26.08 -13.51
N GLN A 43 9.80 27.00 -13.71
CA GLN A 43 9.53 28.27 -14.42
C GLN A 43 9.19 28.04 -15.89
N GLU A 44 9.88 27.10 -16.57
CA GLU A 44 9.57 26.72 -17.94
C GLU A 44 8.19 26.05 -18.04
N LEU A 45 7.87 25.13 -17.13
CA LEU A 45 6.56 24.48 -17.08
C LEU A 45 5.41 25.49 -16.91
N LEU A 46 5.62 26.53 -16.10
CA LEU A 46 4.65 27.63 -15.96
C LEU A 46 4.51 28.44 -17.25
N ALA A 47 5.63 28.76 -17.91
CA ALA A 47 5.63 29.53 -19.15
C ALA A 47 4.87 28.83 -20.29
N PHE A 48 5.00 27.50 -20.38
CA PHE A 48 4.28 26.68 -21.36
C PHE A 48 2.84 26.32 -20.94
N GLN A 49 2.34 26.83 -19.81
CA GLN A 49 1.07 26.43 -19.21
C GLN A 49 0.94 24.90 -18.98
N GLY A 50 2.08 24.19 -18.87
CA GLY A 50 2.14 22.74 -18.74
C GLY A 50 1.82 22.23 -17.33
N VAL A 51 1.68 23.13 -16.35
CA VAL A 51 1.32 22.80 -14.96
C VAL A 51 0.21 23.74 -14.49
N LYS A 52 -0.77 23.17 -13.78
CA LYS A 52 -1.75 23.91 -12.97
C LYS A 52 -1.40 23.72 -11.50
N ARG A 53 -1.47 24.80 -10.71
CA ARG A 53 -1.16 24.77 -9.28
C ARG A 53 -2.40 25.10 -8.47
N TYR A 54 -2.55 24.39 -7.36
CA TYR A 54 -3.47 24.72 -6.30
C TYR A 54 -2.68 25.18 -5.07
N GLU A 55 -3.10 26.28 -4.45
CA GLU A 55 -2.50 26.82 -3.23
C GLU A 55 -3.61 27.20 -2.27
N MET A 56 -3.34 27.04 -0.97
CA MET A 56 -4.29 27.38 0.07
C MET A 56 -3.56 27.89 1.31
N ASP A 57 -4.02 29.03 1.83
CA ASP A 57 -3.52 29.58 3.07
C ASP A 57 -3.99 28.76 4.26
N ARG A 58 -3.09 28.52 5.22
CA ARG A 58 -3.38 27.80 6.49
C ARG A 58 -3.77 26.32 6.36
N SER A 59 -3.58 25.73 5.19
CA SER A 59 -3.61 24.29 4.97
C SER A 59 -2.26 23.80 4.47
N CYS A 60 -1.98 22.53 4.66
CA CYS A 60 -0.80 21.86 4.13
C CYS A 60 -1.15 20.40 3.88
N CYS A 61 -0.13 19.66 3.42
CA CYS A 61 -0.10 18.23 3.65
C CYS A 61 -1.24 17.52 2.89
N PHE A 62 -1.30 17.76 1.58
CA PHE A 62 -2.23 17.16 0.62
C PHE A 62 -1.82 15.72 0.31
N ASP A 63 -1.76 14.87 1.34
CA ASP A 63 -1.21 13.51 1.27
C ASP A 63 -2.25 12.44 0.90
N THR A 64 -3.53 12.74 1.09
CA THR A 64 -4.63 11.81 0.81
C THR A 64 -5.37 12.27 -0.45
N MET A 65 -5.34 11.48 -1.52
CA MET A 65 -5.99 11.81 -2.78
C MET A 65 -6.90 10.67 -3.25
N LEU A 66 -8.06 11.03 -3.80
CA LEU A 66 -9.01 10.08 -4.38
C LEU A 66 -9.49 10.64 -5.74
N LEU A 67 -9.12 9.94 -6.81
CA LEU A 67 -9.51 10.26 -8.17
C LEU A 67 -10.89 9.70 -8.49
N ASP A 68 -11.80 10.56 -8.94
CA ASP A 68 -13.15 10.20 -9.41
C ASP A 68 -13.27 10.63 -10.88
N GLU A 69 -12.89 9.73 -11.79
CA GLU A 69 -12.94 9.96 -13.24
C GLU A 69 -14.37 10.11 -13.74
N GLU A 70 -15.32 9.34 -13.19
CA GLU A 70 -16.72 9.36 -13.60
C GLU A 70 -17.35 10.74 -13.38
N ARG A 71 -16.99 11.41 -12.29
CA ARG A 71 -17.49 12.77 -11.97
C ARG A 71 -16.56 13.89 -12.39
N GLY A 72 -15.39 13.61 -12.96
CA GLY A 72 -14.43 14.65 -13.33
C GLY A 72 -13.85 15.39 -12.11
N ARG A 73 -13.75 14.72 -10.96
CA ARG A 73 -13.34 15.34 -9.68
C ARG A 73 -12.10 14.66 -9.08
N LEU A 74 -11.27 15.45 -8.40
CA LEU A 74 -10.20 15.00 -7.54
C LEU A 74 -10.52 15.42 -6.11
N PHE A 75 -10.76 14.45 -5.23
CA PHE A 75 -10.92 14.71 -3.81
C PHE A 75 -9.57 14.67 -3.11
N VAL A 76 -9.30 15.67 -2.28
CA VAL A 76 -8.01 15.81 -1.59
C VAL A 76 -8.23 16.05 -0.10
N GLY A 77 -7.75 15.11 0.71
CA GLY A 77 -7.61 15.27 2.15
C GLY A 77 -6.36 16.07 2.48
N ALA A 78 -6.53 17.10 3.29
CA ALA A 78 -5.45 17.97 3.75
C ALA A 78 -5.54 18.21 5.25
N LYS A 79 -4.66 19.06 5.77
CA LYS A 79 -4.79 19.58 7.12
C LYS A 79 -6.06 20.42 7.24
N ASN A 80 -6.94 20.09 8.19
CA ASN A 80 -8.20 20.76 8.52
C ASN A 80 -9.26 20.82 7.40
N TYR A 81 -8.97 20.34 6.19
CA TYR A 81 -9.86 20.51 5.05
C TYR A 81 -9.93 19.24 4.22
N LEU A 82 -11.12 18.96 3.73
CA LEU A 82 -11.34 18.08 2.59
C LEU A 82 -11.74 18.95 1.40
N LEU A 83 -11.12 18.70 0.25
CA LEU A 83 -11.28 19.49 -0.96
C LEU A 83 -11.91 18.64 -2.07
N SER A 84 -12.73 19.30 -2.90
CA SER A 84 -13.20 18.75 -4.17
C SER A 84 -12.72 19.68 -5.29
N LEU A 85 -11.78 19.19 -6.10
CA LEU A 85 -11.17 19.92 -7.20
C LEU A 85 -11.66 19.36 -8.55
N SER A 86 -11.72 20.20 -9.58
CA SER A 86 -12.05 19.76 -10.94
C SER A 86 -10.82 19.18 -11.63
N LEU A 87 -10.99 18.07 -12.35
CA LEU A 87 -9.91 17.48 -13.16
C LEU A 87 -9.53 18.36 -14.37
N ASP A 88 -10.46 19.14 -14.90
CA ASP A 88 -10.18 20.08 -16.00
C ASP A 88 -9.24 21.20 -15.56
N ASN A 89 -9.45 21.71 -14.34
CA ASN A 89 -8.58 22.72 -13.77
C ASN A 89 -8.62 22.73 -12.24
N ILE A 90 -7.60 22.12 -11.64
CA ILE A 90 -7.45 22.06 -10.18
C ILE A 90 -7.26 23.43 -9.52
N SER A 91 -6.82 24.45 -10.26
CA SER A 91 -6.63 25.80 -9.71
C SER A 91 -7.94 26.50 -9.40
N LYS A 92 -9.05 26.04 -9.99
CA LYS A 92 -10.39 26.52 -9.71
C LYS A 92 -10.93 25.69 -8.54
N GLN A 93 -10.72 26.19 -7.32
CA GLN A 93 -11.33 25.58 -6.14
C GLN A 93 -12.86 25.53 -6.35
N GLN A 94 -13.44 24.33 -6.33
CA GLN A 94 -14.89 24.20 -6.49
C GLN A 94 -15.59 24.17 -5.14
N HIS A 95 -15.21 23.23 -4.28
CA HIS A 95 -15.83 23.05 -2.97
C HIS A 95 -14.83 22.59 -1.90
N MET A 96 -15.13 22.96 -0.65
CA MET A 96 -14.34 22.59 0.53
C MET A 96 -15.26 22.44 1.73
N THR A 97 -14.87 21.56 2.66
CA THR A 97 -15.52 21.41 3.96
C THR A 97 -14.45 21.38 5.04
N ASP A 98 -14.76 22.03 6.17
CA ASP A 98 -13.94 21.95 7.38
C ASP A 98 -13.95 20.52 7.90
N CYS A 99 -12.75 19.99 8.16
CA CYS A 99 -12.53 18.60 8.49
C CYS A 99 -11.67 18.45 9.76
N VAL A 100 -11.52 17.19 10.16
CA VAL A 100 -10.65 16.74 11.24
C VAL A 100 -9.18 17.06 10.93
N ASN A 101 -8.39 17.39 11.97
CA ASN A 101 -7.05 18.00 11.88
C ASN A 101 -6.18 17.55 10.69
N TYR A 102 -6.06 16.25 10.43
CA TYR A 102 -5.44 15.73 9.20
C TYR A 102 -6.28 14.58 8.67
N VAL A 103 -6.82 14.70 7.46
CA VAL A 103 -7.49 13.60 6.75
C VAL A 103 -6.44 12.56 6.36
N LYS A 104 -6.72 11.29 6.60
CA LYS A 104 -5.78 10.16 6.39
C LYS A 104 -6.37 8.99 5.60
N VAL A 105 -7.70 8.90 5.55
CA VAL A 105 -8.41 7.86 4.81
C VAL A 105 -9.52 8.55 4.03
N LEU A 106 -9.64 8.19 2.76
CA LEU A 106 -10.67 8.71 1.87
C LEU A 106 -11.01 7.66 0.82
N HIS A 107 -12.25 7.18 0.82
CA HIS A 107 -12.73 6.17 -0.12
C HIS A 107 -14.13 6.49 -0.65
N HIS A 108 -14.46 5.98 -1.82
CA HIS A 108 -15.84 5.93 -2.29
C HIS A 108 -16.64 4.94 -1.45
N TYR A 109 -17.70 5.40 -0.77
CA TYR A 109 -18.59 4.51 -0.02
C TYR A 109 -19.77 4.05 -0.86
N ASN A 110 -20.42 5.00 -1.54
CA ASN A 110 -21.49 4.72 -2.48
C ASN A 110 -21.53 5.80 -3.57
N ARG A 111 -22.56 5.74 -4.43
CA ARG A 111 -22.75 6.69 -5.54
C ARG A 111 -23.08 8.13 -5.12
N THR A 112 -23.22 8.43 -3.84
CA THR A 112 -23.52 9.77 -3.34
C THR A 112 -22.64 10.22 -2.18
N HIS A 113 -21.90 9.30 -1.57
CA HIS A 113 -21.10 9.54 -0.37
C HIS A 113 -19.69 8.99 -0.49
N LEU A 114 -18.74 9.74 0.05
CA LEU A 114 -17.41 9.27 0.39
C LEU A 114 -17.39 8.86 1.87
N TYR A 115 -16.43 8.03 2.24
CA TYR A 115 -16.08 7.75 3.62
C TYR A 115 -14.71 8.35 3.91
N ALA A 116 -14.64 9.27 4.87
CA ALA A 116 -13.42 9.98 5.23
C ALA A 116 -13.10 9.78 6.72
N CYS A 117 -11.82 9.57 7.04
CA CYS A 117 -11.33 9.58 8.41
C CYS A 117 -10.09 10.45 8.55
N GLY A 118 -9.87 10.97 9.74
CA GLY A 118 -8.63 11.67 10.06
C GLY A 118 -8.33 11.69 11.55
N THR A 119 -7.23 12.35 11.90
CA THR A 119 -6.60 12.28 13.23
C THR A 119 -7.41 12.94 14.34
N GLY A 120 -8.35 13.83 14.01
CA GLY A 120 -9.23 14.51 14.96
C GLY A 120 -8.51 15.11 16.17
N ALA A 121 -7.33 15.72 15.95
CA ALA A 121 -6.48 16.27 17.02
C ALA A 121 -6.15 15.24 18.12
N PHE A 122 -5.62 14.08 17.69
CA PHE A 122 -5.36 12.93 18.56
C PHE A 122 -6.63 12.25 19.11
N HIS A 123 -7.75 12.42 18.43
CA HIS A 123 -8.97 11.67 18.65
C HIS A 123 -9.57 11.28 17.28
N PRO A 124 -9.09 10.17 16.68
CA PRO A 124 -9.45 9.81 15.32
C PRO A 124 -10.96 9.70 15.14
N THR A 125 -11.45 10.29 14.08
CA THR A 125 -12.89 10.38 13.78
C THR A 125 -13.12 10.17 12.29
N CYS A 126 -14.28 9.61 11.96
CA CYS A 126 -14.70 9.35 10.59
C CYS A 126 -16.07 9.95 10.32
N ALA A 127 -16.38 10.22 9.06
CA ALA A 127 -17.69 10.66 8.64
C ALA A 127 -17.98 10.30 7.18
N PHE A 128 -19.26 10.24 6.84
CA PHE A 128 -19.71 10.18 5.46
C PHE A 128 -19.79 11.59 4.89
N VAL A 129 -19.19 11.79 3.72
CA VAL A 129 -19.17 13.08 3.00
C VAL A 129 -20.13 12.96 1.83
N GLU A 130 -21.22 13.71 1.84
CA GLU A 130 -22.16 13.73 0.73
C GLU A 130 -21.58 14.56 -0.43
N VAL A 131 -21.48 13.95 -1.61
CA VAL A 131 -20.82 14.53 -2.80
C VAL A 131 -21.74 14.65 -4.02
N GLY A 132 -23.00 14.19 -3.90
CA GLY A 132 -23.95 14.14 -5.01
C GLY A 132 -23.64 13.04 -6.03
N GLN A 133 -24.45 12.91 -7.07
CA GLN A 133 -24.21 11.94 -8.15
C GLN A 133 -23.45 12.57 -9.31
N LYS A 134 -23.77 13.82 -9.64
CA LYS A 134 -23.24 14.52 -10.81
C LYS A 134 -22.28 15.63 -10.43
N MET A 135 -21.47 16.07 -11.39
CA MET A 135 -20.55 17.20 -11.19
C MET A 135 -21.31 18.51 -10.95
N GLU A 136 -22.50 18.68 -11.52
CA GLU A 136 -23.35 19.86 -11.31
C GLU A 136 -23.98 19.90 -9.92
N ASP A 137 -24.05 18.75 -9.23
CA ASP A 137 -24.54 18.68 -7.86
C ASP A 137 -23.53 19.42 -6.97
N ARG A 138 -23.89 20.62 -6.55
CA ARG A 138 -23.09 21.48 -5.64
C ARG A 138 -23.12 20.97 -4.20
N VAL A 139 -23.05 19.67 -4.03
CA VAL A 139 -23.15 18.99 -2.74
C VAL A 139 -21.77 18.54 -2.33
N PHE A 140 -21.31 19.08 -1.22
CA PHE A 140 -20.07 18.69 -0.57
C PHE A 140 -20.20 19.05 0.91
N ARG A 141 -20.73 18.12 1.71
CA ARG A 141 -21.04 18.36 3.13
C ARG A 141 -20.81 17.14 3.99
N ILE A 142 -20.50 17.41 5.25
CA ILE A 142 -20.40 16.42 6.33
C ILE A 142 -21.55 16.68 7.30
N ASP A 143 -22.27 15.63 7.69
CA ASP A 143 -23.27 15.71 8.76
C ASP A 143 -22.58 15.55 10.12
N PRO A 144 -22.47 16.61 10.94
CA PRO A 144 -21.76 16.55 12.22
C PRO A 144 -22.44 15.62 13.24
N ASN A 145 -23.70 15.27 13.05
CA ASN A 145 -24.43 14.34 13.93
C ASN A 145 -24.14 12.87 13.61
N LYS A 146 -23.47 12.58 12.49
CA LYS A 146 -23.15 11.23 12.02
C LYS A 146 -21.65 10.95 12.03
N VAL A 147 -20.90 11.66 12.88
CA VAL A 147 -19.47 11.40 13.07
C VAL A 147 -19.30 10.10 13.87
N GLU A 148 -18.42 9.24 13.38
CA GLU A 148 -18.11 7.94 13.96
C GLU A 148 -16.72 7.93 14.62
N ASP A 149 -16.53 6.98 15.54
CA ASP A 149 -15.21 6.66 16.08
C ASP A 149 -14.26 6.19 14.97
N GLY A 150 -13.08 6.79 14.93
CA GLY A 150 -12.01 6.50 13.97
C GLY A 150 -10.92 5.58 14.53
N LYS A 151 -11.05 5.08 15.76
CA LYS A 151 -10.08 4.15 16.34
C LYS A 151 -9.89 2.91 15.46
N GLY A 152 -8.65 2.61 15.10
CA GLY A 152 -8.32 1.50 14.20
C GLY A 152 -8.58 1.78 12.72
N LYS A 153 -9.22 2.91 12.37
CA LYS A 153 -9.49 3.35 11.00
C LYS A 153 -8.52 4.45 10.56
N SER A 154 -8.20 5.39 11.44
CA SER A 154 -7.22 6.45 11.24
C SER A 154 -6.24 6.52 12.41
N PRO A 155 -4.97 6.92 12.18
CA PRO A 155 -4.00 7.11 13.25
C PRO A 155 -4.34 8.33 14.12
N TYR A 156 -3.80 8.34 15.34
CA TYR A 156 -3.88 9.46 16.29
C TYR A 156 -2.91 10.59 15.92
N ASP A 157 -1.65 10.25 15.61
CA ASP A 157 -0.60 11.20 15.24
C ASP A 157 -0.52 11.34 13.71
N PRO A 158 -0.53 12.57 13.14
CA PRO A 158 -0.46 12.80 11.70
C PRO A 158 0.84 12.34 11.03
N LYS A 159 1.90 12.04 11.79
CA LYS A 159 3.16 11.47 11.27
C LYS A 159 3.01 10.00 10.88
N HIS A 160 2.01 9.30 11.41
CA HIS A 160 1.73 7.94 11.02
C HIS A 160 0.88 7.94 9.74
N GLN A 161 1.28 7.09 8.80
CA GLN A 161 0.51 6.80 7.60
C GLN A 161 -0.59 5.77 7.91
N ALA A 162 -1.59 5.73 7.04
CA ALA A 162 -2.64 4.73 7.04
C ALA A 162 -2.62 3.99 5.70
N ALA A 163 -2.60 2.66 5.73
CA ALA A 163 -2.98 1.86 4.57
C ALA A 163 -4.45 1.51 4.70
N SER A 164 -5.25 1.66 3.65
CA SER A 164 -6.66 1.26 3.73
C SER A 164 -7.26 0.92 2.38
N VAL A 165 -8.25 0.03 2.40
CA VAL A 165 -9.11 -0.30 1.27
C VAL A 165 -10.54 -0.49 1.78
N LEU A 166 -11.51 0.06 1.06
CA LEU A 166 -12.93 -0.08 1.36
C LEU A 166 -13.57 -0.98 0.30
N ILE A 167 -14.14 -2.10 0.74
CA ILE A 167 -14.71 -3.12 -0.15
C ILE A 167 -16.15 -3.37 0.25
N GLY A 168 -17.09 -2.90 -0.59
CA GLY A 168 -18.50 -2.88 -0.20
C GLY A 168 -18.71 -1.94 0.99
N ASP A 169 -19.19 -2.47 2.11
CA ASP A 169 -19.40 -1.73 3.35
C ASP A 169 -18.35 -2.01 4.43
N GLU A 170 -17.28 -2.76 4.12
CA GLU A 170 -16.22 -3.13 5.05
C GLU A 170 -14.93 -2.36 4.77
N LEU A 171 -14.40 -1.68 5.79
CA LEU A 171 -13.12 -0.99 5.72
C LEU A 171 -12.02 -1.84 6.34
N TYR A 172 -10.97 -2.09 5.56
CA TYR A 172 -9.74 -2.72 6.01
C TYR A 172 -8.67 -1.65 6.14
N SER A 173 -8.06 -1.53 7.32
CA SER A 173 -7.12 -0.45 7.65
C SER A 173 -5.92 -0.95 8.44
N GLY A 174 -4.72 -0.53 8.03
CA GLY A 174 -3.45 -0.71 8.72
C GLY A 174 -3.02 0.62 9.32
N VAL A 175 -3.09 0.76 10.65
CA VAL A 175 -2.82 2.03 11.34
C VAL A 175 -2.15 1.83 12.70
N ALA A 176 -1.53 2.91 13.20
CA ALA A 176 -1.18 3.03 14.61
C ALA A 176 -2.43 3.38 15.44
N THR A 177 -2.65 2.67 16.55
CA THR A 177 -3.89 2.73 17.35
C THR A 177 -3.76 3.45 18.68
N ASP A 178 -2.55 3.83 19.09
CA ASP A 178 -2.30 4.55 20.34
C ASP A 178 -1.70 5.93 20.10
N LEU A 179 -1.84 6.80 21.10
CA LEU A 179 -1.27 8.14 21.13
C LEU A 179 0.26 8.16 21.02
N MET A 180 0.92 7.09 21.49
CA MET A 180 2.37 6.98 21.50
C MET A 180 2.94 6.35 20.22
N GLY A 181 2.08 5.89 19.30
CA GLY A 181 2.49 5.27 18.04
C GLY A 181 3.27 3.97 18.19
N ARG A 182 2.95 3.18 19.23
CA ARG A 182 3.59 1.90 19.57
C ARG A 182 2.71 0.69 19.27
N ASP A 183 1.40 0.86 19.31
CA ASP A 183 0.44 -0.20 19.00
C ASP A 183 -0.02 -0.05 17.55
N PHE A 184 0.13 -1.11 16.77
CA PHE A 184 -0.22 -1.15 15.36
C PHE A 184 -1.18 -2.29 15.10
N THR A 185 -2.16 -2.06 14.24
CA THR A 185 -3.14 -3.08 13.88
C THR A 185 -3.39 -3.10 12.39
N ILE A 186 -3.71 -4.28 11.87
CA ILE A 186 -4.56 -4.40 10.70
C ILE A 186 -5.97 -4.71 11.21
N PHE A 187 -6.95 -3.88 10.85
CA PHE A 187 -8.30 -3.89 11.37
C PHE A 187 -9.33 -3.97 10.24
N ARG A 188 -10.35 -4.80 10.41
CA ARG A 188 -11.58 -4.71 9.65
C ARG A 188 -12.65 -4.09 10.53
N SER A 189 -13.25 -3.02 10.02
CA SER A 189 -14.32 -2.26 10.64
C SER A 189 -15.44 -2.01 9.63
N LEU A 190 -16.51 -1.36 10.09
CA LEU A 190 -17.75 -1.21 9.33
C LEU A 190 -18.36 -2.57 8.97
N GLY A 191 -19.44 -2.53 8.20
CA GLY A 191 -20.21 -3.71 7.83
C GLY A 191 -21.04 -4.29 8.98
N GLN A 192 -21.74 -5.39 8.67
CA GLN A 192 -22.58 -6.12 9.63
C GLN A 192 -21.80 -7.15 10.47
N ARG A 193 -20.60 -7.51 10.03
CA ARG A 193 -19.78 -8.53 10.68
C ARG A 193 -19.07 -7.95 11.90
N ASN A 194 -18.70 -8.83 12.83
CA ASN A 194 -17.84 -8.43 13.93
C ASN A 194 -16.49 -7.91 13.41
N SER A 195 -16.02 -6.83 14.03
CA SER A 195 -14.72 -6.25 13.73
C SER A 195 -13.60 -7.22 14.10
N ILE A 196 -12.59 -7.32 13.23
CA ILE A 196 -11.44 -8.24 13.40
C ILE A 196 -10.15 -7.46 13.39
N ARG A 197 -9.20 -7.82 14.25
CA ARG A 197 -7.89 -7.18 14.34
C ARG A 197 -6.74 -8.17 14.42
N THR A 198 -5.53 -7.68 14.21
CA THR A 198 -4.32 -8.45 14.53
C THR A 198 -4.16 -8.65 16.04
N GLU A 199 -3.51 -9.73 16.43
CA GLU A 199 -3.14 -9.99 17.84
C GLU A 199 -2.23 -8.87 18.37
N GLN A 200 -2.48 -8.39 19.60
CA GLN A 200 -1.68 -7.36 20.24
C GLN A 200 -1.51 -7.66 21.74
N PRO A 201 -0.30 -7.44 22.30
CA PRO A 201 0.97 -7.17 21.62
C PRO A 201 1.64 -8.46 21.13
N ALA A 202 2.00 -8.53 19.84
CA ALA A 202 2.73 -9.67 19.29
C ALA A 202 3.69 -9.26 18.15
N CYS A 203 4.97 -9.05 18.46
CA CYS A 203 6.01 -8.68 17.47
C CYS A 203 6.10 -9.66 16.29
N ARG A 204 5.70 -10.93 16.48
CA ARG A 204 5.64 -11.93 15.39
C ARG A 204 4.61 -11.55 14.31
N TRP A 205 3.54 -10.85 14.67
CA TRP A 205 2.52 -10.37 13.75
C TRP A 205 2.97 -9.08 13.09
N LEU A 206 3.24 -8.05 13.90
CA LEU A 206 3.64 -6.73 13.45
C LEU A 206 4.68 -6.17 14.42
N ASN A 207 5.82 -5.70 13.90
CA ASN A 207 6.89 -5.13 14.73
C ASN A 207 7.25 -3.70 14.30
N GLU A 208 6.61 -2.71 14.93
CA GLU A 208 6.77 -1.28 14.59
C GLU A 208 6.54 -0.98 13.09
N PRO A 209 5.48 -1.51 12.44
CA PRO A 209 5.30 -1.34 11.01
C PRO A 209 5.05 0.11 10.60
N LYS A 210 5.49 0.44 9.39
CA LYS A 210 5.09 1.63 8.64
C LYS A 210 4.28 1.15 7.43
N PHE A 211 2.97 1.32 7.53
CA PHE A 211 2.03 0.94 6.48
C PHE A 211 2.14 1.90 5.29
N ASN A 212 2.07 1.34 4.07
CA ASN A 212 2.08 2.11 2.83
C ASN A 212 0.70 2.07 2.15
N SER A 213 0.22 0.87 1.79
CA SER A 213 -1.00 0.70 0.98
C SER A 213 -1.68 -0.63 1.25
N ALA A 214 -2.95 -0.73 0.83
CA ALA A 214 -3.72 -1.96 0.88
C ALA A 214 -4.52 -2.13 -0.41
N PHE A 215 -4.61 -3.36 -0.90
CA PHE A 215 -5.30 -3.68 -2.15
C PHE A 215 -6.16 -4.92 -2.01
N TRP A 216 -7.30 -4.91 -2.68
CA TRP A 216 -8.17 -6.07 -2.86
C TRP A 216 -7.84 -6.75 -4.18
N VAL A 217 -7.61 -8.06 -4.15
CA VAL A 217 -7.34 -8.86 -5.35
C VAL A 217 -8.21 -10.12 -5.31
N PRO A 218 -9.05 -10.37 -6.33
CA PRO A 218 -9.79 -11.62 -6.44
C PRO A 218 -8.85 -12.75 -6.84
N GLU A 219 -8.96 -13.92 -6.21
CA GLU A 219 -8.11 -15.08 -6.56
C GLU A 219 -8.80 -16.04 -7.54
N SER A 220 -10.12 -16.10 -7.51
CA SER A 220 -10.92 -17.00 -8.34
C SER A 220 -12.23 -16.32 -8.77
N GLU A 221 -13.12 -17.05 -9.44
CA GLU A 221 -14.49 -16.55 -9.69
C GLU A 221 -15.35 -16.55 -8.42
N ASN A 222 -14.92 -17.29 -7.39
CA ASN A 222 -15.58 -17.34 -6.10
C ASN A 222 -15.10 -16.17 -5.22
N PRO A 223 -15.99 -15.22 -4.85
CA PRO A 223 -15.61 -14.08 -4.01
C PRO A 223 -15.12 -14.47 -2.61
N ASP A 224 -15.40 -15.70 -2.14
CA ASP A 224 -14.90 -16.19 -0.87
C ASP A 224 -13.38 -16.42 -0.88
N ASP A 225 -12.77 -16.56 -2.06
CA ASP A 225 -11.32 -16.73 -2.21
C ASP A 225 -10.58 -15.38 -2.28
N ASP A 226 -11.32 -14.26 -2.30
CA ASP A 226 -10.75 -12.92 -2.37
C ASP A 226 -9.73 -12.68 -1.25
N LYS A 227 -8.60 -12.08 -1.63
CA LYS A 227 -7.55 -11.71 -0.69
C LYS A 227 -7.38 -10.21 -0.63
N ILE A 228 -6.88 -9.78 0.53
CA ILE A 228 -6.53 -8.40 0.81
C ILE A 228 -5.06 -8.37 1.16
N PHE A 229 -4.31 -7.56 0.42
CA PHE A 229 -2.88 -7.43 0.57
C PHE A 229 -2.53 -6.10 1.24
N PHE A 230 -1.71 -6.16 2.27
CA PHE A 230 -1.16 -5.00 2.96
C PHE A 230 0.33 -4.91 2.67
N PHE A 231 0.77 -3.74 2.23
CA PHE A 231 2.18 -3.44 2.00
C PHE A 231 2.70 -2.51 3.10
N PHE A 232 3.80 -2.92 3.71
CA PHE A 232 4.39 -2.20 4.83
C PHE A 232 5.86 -2.56 4.97
N ARG A 233 6.60 -1.78 5.75
CA ARG A 233 7.93 -2.15 6.23
C ARG A 233 7.92 -2.22 7.75
N GLU A 234 8.73 -3.08 8.34
CA GLU A 234 8.75 -3.29 9.78
C GLU A 234 10.16 -3.62 10.27
N THR A 235 10.38 -3.55 11.58
CA THR A 235 11.63 -4.01 12.19
C THR A 235 11.68 -5.55 12.14
N ALA A 236 12.65 -6.12 11.43
CA ALA A 236 12.82 -7.56 11.27
C ALA A 236 13.11 -8.23 12.62
N VAL A 237 12.40 -9.32 12.91
CA VAL A 237 12.65 -10.16 14.10
C VAL A 237 13.62 -11.30 13.79
N GLU A 238 13.70 -11.68 12.52
CA GLU A 238 14.59 -12.72 12.00
C GLU A 238 15.95 -12.19 11.54
N GLY A 239 16.16 -10.87 11.58
CA GLY A 239 17.42 -10.24 11.19
C GLY A 239 18.58 -10.77 12.03
N GLN A 240 19.57 -11.38 11.38
CA GLN A 240 20.79 -11.83 12.03
C GLN A 240 21.82 -10.71 11.99
N GLY A 241 22.15 -10.11 13.14
CA GLY A 241 23.17 -9.05 13.24
C GLY A 241 23.10 -8.24 14.53
N LEU A 242 24.11 -7.38 14.75
CA LEU A 242 24.25 -6.48 15.91
C LEU A 242 23.39 -5.19 15.79
N GLY A 243 22.40 -5.14 14.89
CA GLY A 243 21.60 -3.94 14.62
C GLY A 243 20.15 -4.24 14.26
N LYS A 244 19.30 -3.21 14.38
CA LYS A 244 17.91 -3.25 13.90
C LYS A 244 17.92 -3.22 12.36
N SER A 245 17.41 -4.27 11.73
CA SER A 245 17.17 -4.30 10.27
C SER A 245 15.70 -3.99 9.98
N THR A 246 15.45 -3.12 9.01
CA THR A 246 14.10 -2.94 8.42
C THR A 246 13.91 -3.97 7.33
N TYR A 247 12.75 -4.62 7.25
CA TYR A 247 12.34 -5.39 6.07
C TYR A 247 11.03 -4.88 5.50
N SER A 248 10.97 -4.81 4.17
CA SER A 248 9.74 -4.62 3.43
C SER A 248 8.93 -5.90 3.37
N ARG A 249 7.62 -5.79 3.51
CA ARG A 249 6.68 -6.91 3.65
C ARG A 249 5.45 -6.73 2.79
N ILE A 250 4.93 -7.87 2.39
CA ILE A 250 3.55 -8.04 1.97
C ILE A 250 2.87 -8.98 2.95
N GLY A 251 1.72 -8.54 3.48
CA GLY A 251 0.81 -9.34 4.28
C GLY A 251 -0.44 -9.67 3.49
N GLN A 252 -0.97 -10.88 3.65
CA GLN A 252 -2.25 -11.29 3.07
C GLN A 252 -3.29 -11.58 4.15
N LEU A 253 -4.56 -11.40 3.79
CA LEU A 253 -5.75 -11.76 4.57
C LEU A 253 -6.80 -12.34 3.64
N CYS A 254 -7.56 -13.33 4.08
CA CYS A 254 -8.77 -13.75 3.37
C CYS A 254 -9.92 -12.79 3.72
N ARG A 255 -10.67 -12.35 2.71
CA ARG A 255 -11.82 -11.44 2.90
C ARG A 255 -12.92 -12.06 3.78
N ASN A 256 -13.15 -13.36 3.66
CA ASN A 256 -14.16 -14.11 4.39
C ASN A 256 -13.73 -14.54 5.82
N ASP A 257 -12.54 -14.15 6.29
CA ASP A 257 -12.07 -14.50 7.63
C ASP A 257 -13.00 -13.90 8.70
N VAL A 258 -13.51 -14.75 9.59
CA VAL A 258 -14.41 -14.37 10.69
C VAL A 258 -13.75 -14.50 12.07
N GLY A 259 -12.46 -14.85 12.10
CA GLY A 259 -11.71 -15.14 13.31
C GLY A 259 -12.00 -16.53 13.87
N GLY A 260 -11.34 -16.86 14.97
CA GLY A 260 -11.47 -18.17 15.58
C GLY A 260 -12.63 -18.26 16.59
N GLN A 261 -13.15 -19.47 16.78
CA GLN A 261 -14.30 -19.72 17.66
C GLN A 261 -13.93 -19.71 19.16
N ARG A 262 -12.72 -20.15 19.52
CA ARG A 262 -12.25 -20.28 20.92
C ARG A 262 -10.95 -19.53 21.17
N SER A 263 -9.95 -19.81 20.34
CA SER A 263 -8.71 -19.04 20.23
C SER A 263 -8.87 -18.01 19.11
N LEU A 264 -8.15 -16.89 19.17
CA LEU A 264 -8.20 -15.83 18.15
C LEU A 264 -9.62 -15.28 17.88
N VAL A 265 -10.47 -15.20 18.93
CA VAL A 265 -11.80 -14.58 18.82
C VAL A 265 -11.67 -13.12 18.39
N ASN A 266 -12.35 -12.73 17.32
CA ASN A 266 -12.25 -11.41 16.68
C ASN A 266 -10.81 -11.05 16.27
N LYS A 267 -10.00 -12.05 15.93
CA LYS A 267 -8.63 -11.88 15.42
C LYS A 267 -8.43 -12.68 14.15
N TRP A 268 -7.57 -12.17 13.26
CA TRP A 268 -7.32 -12.81 11.96
C TRP A 268 -6.81 -14.24 12.14
N THR A 269 -7.34 -15.18 11.36
CA THR A 269 -6.85 -16.56 11.30
C THR A 269 -6.09 -16.84 10.01
N SER A 270 -6.26 -15.99 9.00
CA SER A 270 -5.66 -16.06 7.67
C SER A 270 -4.46 -15.14 7.45
N PHE A 271 -4.05 -14.38 8.48
CA PHE A 271 -2.94 -13.44 8.35
C PHE A 271 -1.61 -14.16 8.15
N LEU A 272 -1.00 -13.94 6.99
CA LEU A 272 0.34 -14.38 6.66
C LEU A 272 1.13 -13.20 6.12
N LYS A 273 2.46 -13.18 6.31
CA LYS A 273 3.34 -12.16 5.74
C LYS A 273 4.64 -12.78 5.23
N THR A 274 5.23 -12.16 4.23
CA THR A 274 6.54 -12.53 3.69
C THR A 274 7.39 -11.29 3.38
N ARG A 275 8.71 -11.46 3.26
CA ARG A 275 9.64 -10.40 2.88
C ARG A 275 9.50 -10.10 1.38
N LEU A 276 9.46 -8.82 1.04
CA LEU A 276 9.71 -8.34 -0.31
C LEU A 276 11.21 -8.07 -0.44
N ILE A 277 11.86 -8.73 -1.39
CA ILE A 277 13.29 -8.56 -1.63
C ILE A 277 13.44 -7.72 -2.89
N CYS A 278 14.11 -6.57 -2.78
CA CYS A 278 14.59 -5.81 -3.91
C CYS A 278 16.10 -5.69 -3.71
N SER A 279 16.88 -6.29 -4.62
CA SER A 279 18.32 -6.34 -4.46
C SER A 279 19.03 -6.42 -5.80
N VAL A 280 20.18 -5.75 -5.88
CA VAL A 280 21.08 -5.85 -7.02
C VAL A 280 22.30 -6.67 -6.60
N PRO A 281 22.64 -7.76 -7.32
CA PRO A 281 23.83 -8.54 -7.02
C PRO A 281 25.08 -7.71 -7.33
N GLY A 282 25.97 -7.60 -6.35
CA GLY A 282 27.26 -6.93 -6.46
C GLY A 282 28.30 -7.78 -7.18
N SER A 283 29.30 -7.13 -7.76
CA SER A 283 30.41 -7.80 -8.45
C SER A 283 31.28 -8.67 -7.51
N ASP A 284 31.24 -8.41 -6.22
CA ASP A 284 31.92 -9.15 -5.16
C ASP A 284 31.09 -10.32 -4.60
N GLY A 285 29.91 -10.58 -5.19
CA GLY A 285 28.97 -11.60 -4.73
C GLY A 285 28.14 -11.16 -3.52
N SER A 286 28.26 -9.90 -3.07
CA SER A 286 27.38 -9.34 -2.04
C SER A 286 26.17 -8.66 -2.70
N ASP A 287 24.97 -8.93 -2.22
CA ASP A 287 23.77 -8.27 -2.71
C ASP A 287 23.58 -6.91 -2.02
N THR A 288 23.27 -5.88 -2.80
CA THR A 288 22.81 -4.60 -2.27
C THR A 288 21.29 -4.63 -2.12
N TYR A 289 20.79 -4.63 -0.88
CA TYR A 289 19.36 -4.70 -0.58
C TYR A 289 18.73 -3.30 -0.43
N PHE A 290 17.52 -3.15 -0.96
CA PHE A 290 16.66 -1.97 -0.86
C PHE A 290 15.44 -2.31 0.00
N ASP A 291 15.61 -2.29 1.32
CA ASP A 291 14.59 -2.76 2.26
C ASP A 291 13.58 -1.68 2.70
N GLU A 292 13.76 -0.42 2.28
CA GLU A 292 12.88 0.69 2.67
C GLU A 292 11.78 0.92 1.62
N LEU A 293 10.66 0.20 1.71
CA LEU A 293 9.49 0.45 0.87
C LEU A 293 9.02 1.91 1.03
N ARG A 294 8.80 2.58 -0.12
CA ARG A 294 8.35 3.97 -0.21
C ARG A 294 6.97 4.10 -0.81
N ASP A 295 6.70 3.38 -1.89
CA ASP A 295 5.41 3.42 -2.58
C ASP A 295 5.07 2.11 -3.28
N VAL A 296 3.77 1.91 -3.51
CA VAL A 296 3.23 0.74 -4.22
C VAL A 296 2.09 1.17 -5.12
N PHE A 297 2.16 0.76 -6.38
CA PHE A 297 1.12 0.97 -7.38
C PHE A 297 0.65 -0.36 -7.95
N LEU A 298 -0.66 -0.59 -7.93
CA LEU A 298 -1.28 -1.78 -8.50
C LEU A 298 -1.81 -1.47 -9.91
N LEU A 299 -1.17 -2.03 -10.92
CA LEU A 299 -1.62 -1.94 -12.30
C LEU A 299 -2.53 -3.13 -12.62
N GLN A 300 -3.81 -2.85 -12.85
CA GLN A 300 -4.78 -3.86 -13.23
C GLN A 300 -4.51 -4.37 -14.66
N THR A 301 -4.31 -5.68 -14.81
CA THR A 301 -4.20 -6.31 -16.14
C THR A 301 -5.57 -6.71 -16.68
N ARG A 302 -5.63 -7.30 -17.88
CA ARG A 302 -6.87 -7.85 -18.43
C ARG A 302 -7.48 -8.94 -17.55
N ASP A 303 -6.62 -9.69 -16.86
CA ASP A 303 -7.05 -10.65 -15.85
C ASP A 303 -7.04 -9.99 -14.48
N ARG A 304 -8.23 -9.87 -13.87
CA ARG A 304 -8.35 -9.22 -12.57
C ARG A 304 -7.61 -9.94 -11.45
N LYS A 305 -7.37 -11.24 -11.64
CA LYS A 305 -6.70 -12.12 -10.67
C LYS A 305 -5.18 -12.00 -10.69
N ASN A 306 -4.63 -11.41 -11.75
CA ASN A 306 -3.19 -11.27 -11.94
C ASN A 306 -2.82 -9.80 -12.20
N PRO A 307 -2.94 -8.91 -11.20
CA PRO A 307 -2.44 -7.54 -11.32
C PRO A 307 -0.91 -7.49 -11.24
N LEU A 308 -0.34 -6.45 -11.88
CA LEU A 308 1.08 -6.11 -11.75
C LEU A 308 1.26 -5.17 -10.57
N VAL A 309 2.23 -5.44 -9.70
CA VAL A 309 2.60 -4.53 -8.61
C VAL A 309 3.89 -3.83 -8.96
N TYR A 310 3.87 -2.51 -8.94
CA TYR A 310 5.08 -1.71 -8.98
C TYR A 310 5.39 -1.22 -7.58
N THR A 311 6.62 -1.38 -7.15
CA THR A 311 7.07 -0.98 -5.81
C THR A 311 8.33 -0.13 -5.92
N ILE A 312 8.37 0.95 -5.16
CA ILE A 312 9.55 1.82 -5.04
C ILE A 312 10.23 1.52 -3.71
N PHE A 313 11.51 1.17 -3.77
CA PHE A 313 12.35 0.96 -2.60
C PHE A 313 13.49 1.98 -2.52
N SER A 314 13.95 2.23 -1.30
CA SER A 314 15.20 2.96 -1.05
C SER A 314 16.15 2.13 -0.18
N THR A 315 17.40 2.57 -0.07
CA THR A 315 18.34 2.03 0.93
C THR A 315 18.03 2.59 2.32
N SER A 316 18.48 1.89 3.36
CA SER A 316 18.36 2.31 4.77
C SER A 316 19.38 3.39 5.18
N SER A 317 20.32 3.74 4.30
CA SER A 317 21.44 4.62 4.61
C SER A 317 21.02 6.10 4.66
N THR A 318 20.95 6.64 5.88
CA THR A 318 21.17 8.08 6.19
C THR A 318 22.61 8.53 5.95
N GLN A 319 23.52 7.63 5.57
CA GLN A 319 24.76 8.01 4.91
C GLN A 319 24.43 8.32 3.46
N CYS A 320 24.54 9.61 3.10
CA CYS A 320 24.92 9.97 1.75
C CYS A 320 26.20 9.19 1.44
N LEU A 321 26.07 8.05 0.77
CA LEU A 321 27.12 7.57 -0.11
C LEU A 321 27.31 8.71 -1.09
N LYS A 322 28.30 9.55 -0.82
CA LYS A 322 28.80 10.54 -1.76
C LYS A 322 29.53 9.75 -2.83
N LEU A 323 28.77 8.98 -3.60
CA LEU A 323 29.17 8.52 -4.91
C LEU A 323 29.30 9.81 -5.71
N THR A 324 30.54 10.17 -6.00
CA THR A 324 30.87 11.24 -6.93
C THR A 324 30.07 11.02 -8.21
N GLY A 325 28.98 11.76 -8.37
CA GLY A 325 28.29 11.96 -9.64
C GLY A 325 27.04 11.15 -9.94
N ASP A 326 26.33 10.54 -8.97
CA ASP A 326 25.06 9.87 -9.29
C ASP A 326 23.95 10.12 -8.26
N SER A 327 22.74 10.29 -8.78
CA SER A 327 21.49 10.64 -8.10
C SER A 327 21.12 9.61 -7.01
N THR A 328 20.37 10.03 -5.99
CA THR A 328 19.71 9.11 -5.04
C THR A 328 19.04 7.97 -5.79
N ARG A 329 19.48 6.72 -5.59
CA ARG A 329 18.90 5.54 -6.25
C ARG A 329 17.57 5.19 -5.60
N GLU A 330 16.49 5.52 -6.27
CA GLU A 330 15.17 4.89 -6.10
C GLU A 330 15.08 3.79 -7.16
N GLU A 331 14.79 2.55 -6.74
CA GLU A 331 14.68 1.43 -7.66
C GLU A 331 13.22 1.02 -7.79
N LEU A 332 12.77 0.95 -9.05
CA LEU A 332 11.46 0.44 -9.41
C LEU A 332 11.58 -1.06 -9.63
N ALA A 333 10.92 -1.84 -8.77
CA ALA A 333 10.74 -3.26 -9.00
C ALA A 333 9.30 -3.53 -9.45
N SER A 334 9.13 -4.42 -10.42
CA SER A 334 7.82 -4.97 -10.75
C SER A 334 7.69 -6.38 -10.16
N VAL A 335 6.61 -6.65 -9.45
CA VAL A 335 6.29 -7.95 -8.87
C VAL A 335 5.02 -8.43 -9.55
N LEU A 336 5.10 -9.60 -10.20
CA LEU A 336 3.92 -10.31 -10.68
C LEU A 336 3.28 -11.05 -9.50
N PHE A 337 2.00 -10.79 -9.25
CA PHE A 337 1.19 -11.74 -8.52
C PHE A 337 0.90 -12.93 -9.43
N SER A 338 1.39 -14.10 -9.05
CA SER A 338 0.85 -15.37 -9.51
C SER A 338 0.36 -16.14 -8.29
N SER A 339 -0.78 -16.81 -8.43
CA SER A 339 -1.47 -17.59 -7.38
C SER A 339 -0.59 -18.59 -6.60
N HIS A 340 0.65 -18.84 -7.04
CA HIS A 340 1.58 -19.82 -6.45
C HIS A 340 3.00 -19.26 -6.17
N SER A 341 3.34 -18.01 -6.56
CA SER A 341 4.62 -17.37 -6.22
C SER A 341 4.61 -15.85 -6.47
N LEU A 342 5.28 -15.09 -5.59
CA LEU A 342 5.72 -13.72 -5.88
C LEU A 342 7.01 -13.82 -6.69
N THR A 343 6.95 -13.50 -7.98
CA THR A 343 8.12 -13.49 -8.85
C THR A 343 8.45 -12.05 -9.18
N LEU A 344 9.64 -11.60 -8.79
CA LEU A 344 10.21 -10.33 -9.27
C LEU A 344 10.40 -10.44 -10.78
N VAL A 345 9.85 -9.48 -11.50
CA VAL A 345 10.12 -9.29 -12.92
C VAL A 345 10.95 -8.02 -13.02
N GLU A 346 12.18 -8.16 -13.50
CA GLU A 346 13.03 -7.02 -13.88
C GLU A 346 12.49 -6.29 -15.12
#